data_AF-A0A3D3FS70-F1
#
_entry.id   AF-A0A3D3FS70-F1
#
_cell.length_a   1.000
_cell.length_b   1.000
_cell.length_c   1.000
_cell.angle_alpha   90.00
_cell.angle_beta   90.00
_cell.angle_gamma   90.00
#
_symmetry.space_group_name_H-M   'P 1'
#
loop_
_entity.id
_entity.type
_entity.pdbx_description
1 polymer ?
#
loop_
_entity_poly.entity_id
_entity_poly.type
_entity_poly.pdbx_seq_one_letter_code
_entity_poly.pdbx_strand_id
1 'polypeptide(L)'
;MRNNVAQLAAARDASGKGDLIAAGVALADIARSMHSIKRFVPNKGDKAAWDKTLDAVVLAALKGAGAAAANEKAGVDAALGELRRFMAVGHASFR
;
A
#
# COMPACT_ATOMS: atom_id res chain seq x y z
N MET A 1 -12.64 1.03 -5.82
CA MET A 1 -11.92 1.06 -4.51
C MET A 1 -12.04 -0.23 -3.68
N ARG A 2 -12.75 -1.29 -4.11
CA ARG A 2 -13.02 -2.48 -3.28
C ARG A 2 -11.85 -3.47 -3.05
N ASN A 3 -10.69 -3.30 -3.70
CA ASN A 3 -9.67 -4.37 -3.72
C ASN A 3 -8.43 -4.15 -2.82
N ASN A 4 -8.14 -2.93 -2.37
CA ASN A 4 -6.85 -2.67 -1.70
C ASN A 4 -6.78 -3.23 -0.27
N VAL A 5 -7.92 -3.30 0.43
CA VAL A 5 -8.00 -3.94 1.76
C VAL A 5 -7.81 -5.46 1.63
N ALA A 6 -8.41 -6.06 0.61
CA ALA A 6 -8.23 -7.49 0.31
C ALA A 6 -6.78 -7.78 -0.11
N GLN A 7 -6.16 -6.91 -0.90
CA GLN A 7 -4.75 -7.04 -1.28
C GLN A 7 -3.80 -6.85 -0.09
N LEU A 8 -4.11 -5.96 0.85
CA LEU A 8 -3.31 -5.81 2.08
C LEU A 8 -3.39 -7.07 2.95
N ALA A 9 -4.58 -7.66 3.06
CA ALA A 9 -4.77 -8.94 3.75
C ALA A 9 -3.99 -10.07 3.03
N ALA A 10 -4.09 -10.16 1.70
CA ALA A 10 -3.36 -11.14 0.91
C ALA A 10 -1.84 -10.99 1.06
N ALA A 11 -1.30 -9.76 1.03
CA ALA A 11 0.12 -9.50 1.22
C ALA A 11 0.59 -9.92 2.63
N ARG A 12 -0.23 -9.64 3.65
CA ARG A 12 0.05 -10.06 5.04
C ARG A 12 0.04 -11.57 5.19
N ASP A 13 -0.96 -12.24 4.63
CA ASP A 13 -1.10 -13.70 4.71
C ASP A 13 0.05 -14.40 3.97
N ALA A 14 0.43 -13.89 2.80
CA ALA A 14 1.58 -14.38 2.05
C ALA A 14 2.90 -14.21 2.83
N SER A 15 3.15 -13.02 3.39
CA SER A 15 4.30 -12.76 4.27
C SER A 15 4.31 -13.68 5.50
N GLY A 16 3.14 -13.95 6.09
CA GLY A 16 2.99 -14.85 7.23
C GLY A 16 3.30 -16.32 6.90
N LYS A 17 3.04 -16.75 5.66
CA LYS A 17 3.37 -18.09 5.14
C LYS A 17 4.82 -18.20 4.64
N GLY A 18 5.59 -17.11 4.67
CA GLY A 18 6.95 -17.06 4.12
C GLY A 18 7.00 -16.93 2.60
N ASP A 19 5.86 -16.76 1.92
CA ASP A 19 5.80 -16.53 0.48
C ASP A 19 5.99 -15.03 0.20
N LEU A 20 7.25 -14.61 0.25
CA LEU A 20 7.61 -13.21 0.05
C LEU A 20 7.36 -12.75 -1.39
N ILE A 21 7.43 -13.65 -2.38
CA ILE A 21 7.14 -13.31 -3.78
C ILE A 21 5.66 -12.97 -3.94
N ALA A 22 4.75 -13.79 -3.43
CA ALA A 22 3.33 -13.48 -3.46
C ALA A 22 3.00 -12.20 -2.67
N ALA A 23 3.68 -11.96 -1.54
CA ALA A 23 3.55 -10.72 -0.79
C ALA A 23 3.99 -9.51 -1.65
N GLY A 24 5.12 -9.62 -2.35
CA GLY A 24 5.64 -8.57 -3.24
C GLY A 24 4.72 -8.25 -4.40
N VAL A 25 4.14 -9.28 -5.04
CA VAL A 25 3.14 -9.10 -6.12
C VAL A 25 1.92 -8.34 -5.61
N ALA A 26 1.38 -8.74 -4.45
CA ALA A 26 0.24 -8.05 -3.85
C ALA A 26 0.56 -6.58 -3.49
N LEU A 27 1.78 -6.31 -3.01
CA LEU A 27 2.25 -4.95 -2.71
C LEU A 27 2.39 -4.10 -3.98
N ALA A 28 2.97 -4.64 -5.05
CA ALA A 28 3.06 -3.95 -6.33
C ALA A 28 1.67 -3.62 -6.92
N ASP A 29 0.71 -4.51 -6.74
CA ASP A 29 -0.68 -4.28 -7.16
C ASP A 29 -1.37 -3.16 -6.36
N ILE A 30 -1.10 -3.06 -5.06
CA ILE A 30 -1.54 -1.93 -4.23
C ILE A 30 -0.94 -0.63 -4.75
N ALA A 31 0.36 -0.60 -5.03
CA ALA A 31 1.05 0.58 -5.56
C ALA A 31 0.41 1.05 -6.88
N ARG A 32 0.20 0.12 -7.83
CA ARG A 32 -0.46 0.40 -9.11
C ARG A 32 -1.87 0.96 -8.91
N SER A 33 -2.66 0.32 -8.07
CA SER A 33 -4.04 0.73 -7.79
C SER A 33 -4.12 2.11 -7.14
N MET A 34 -3.25 2.40 -6.17
CA MET A 34 -3.17 3.70 -5.49
C MET A 34 -2.68 4.81 -6.40
N HIS A 35 -1.69 4.54 -7.25
CA HIS A 35 -1.23 5.50 -8.23
C HIS A 35 -2.34 5.86 -9.23
N SER A 36 -3.11 4.86 -9.69
CA SER A 36 -4.19 5.06 -10.65
C SER A 36 -5.30 6.01 -10.16
N ILE A 37 -5.48 6.13 -8.84
CA ILE A 37 -6.53 6.97 -8.25
C ILE A 37 -6.06 8.41 -7.95
N LYS A 38 -4.76 8.73 -8.09
CA LYS A 38 -4.25 10.11 -7.95
C LYS A 38 -4.90 11.09 -8.90
N ARG A 39 -5.38 10.62 -10.05
CA ARG A 39 -6.08 11.46 -11.05
C ARG A 39 -7.42 12.00 -10.55
N PHE A 40 -8.01 11.38 -9.53
CA PHE A 40 -9.29 11.83 -8.98
C PHE A 40 -9.09 12.94 -7.96
N VAL A 41 -10.07 13.85 -7.92
CA VAL A 41 -10.18 14.87 -6.87
C VAL A 41 -10.87 14.23 -5.66
N PRO A 42 -10.34 14.39 -4.44
CA PRO A 42 -10.99 13.82 -3.26
C PRO A 42 -12.33 14.53 -2.98
N ASN A 43 -13.29 13.81 -2.39
CA ASN A 43 -14.60 14.38 -2.03
C ASN A 43 -14.52 15.39 -0.88
N LYS A 44 -13.48 15.28 -0.05
CA LYS A 44 -13.18 16.14 1.11
C LYS A 44 -11.68 16.44 1.14
N GLY A 45 -11.28 17.50 1.82
CA GLY A 45 -9.87 17.90 1.91
C GLY A 45 -9.33 18.49 0.61
N ASP A 46 -8.05 18.85 0.61
CA ASP A 46 -7.39 19.42 -0.57
C ASP A 46 -6.63 18.37 -1.39
N LYS A 47 -6.47 18.66 -2.69
CA LYS A 47 -5.81 17.77 -3.64
C LYS A 47 -4.33 17.53 -3.31
N ALA A 48 -3.63 18.50 -2.72
CA ALA A 48 -2.22 18.35 -2.40
C ALA A 48 -2.01 17.36 -1.24
N ALA A 49 -2.85 17.42 -0.20
CA ALA A 49 -2.85 16.46 0.89
C ALA A 49 -3.22 15.04 0.42
N TRP A 50 -4.18 14.94 -0.51
CA TRP A 50 -4.54 13.67 -1.16
C TRP A 50 -3.36 13.07 -1.92
N ASP A 51 -2.72 13.87 -2.78
CA ASP A 51 -1.57 13.42 -3.57
C ASP A 51 -0.41 12.98 -2.70
N LYS A 52 -0.09 13.77 -1.67
CA LYS A 52 0.96 13.43 -0.70
C LYS A 52 0.67 12.11 0.02
N THR A 53 -0.59 11.89 0.39
CA THR A 53 -1.00 10.64 1.06
C THR A 53 -0.88 9.45 0.11
N LEU A 54 -1.36 9.58 -1.13
CA LEU A 54 -1.26 8.51 -2.12
C LEU A 54 0.20 8.22 -2.51
N ASP A 55 1.05 9.24 -2.64
CA ASP A 55 2.48 9.04 -2.89
C ASP A 55 3.17 8.30 -1.74
N ALA A 56 2.81 8.60 -0.49
CA ALA A 56 3.32 7.85 0.66
C ALA A 56 2.88 6.39 0.63
N VAL A 57 1.63 6.10 0.28
CA VAL A 57 1.12 4.73 0.12
C VAL A 57 1.84 3.99 -1.00
N VAL A 58 1.95 4.61 -2.18
CA VAL A 58 2.63 4.02 -3.35
C VAL A 58 4.09 3.73 -3.03
N LEU A 59 4.79 4.66 -2.39
CA LEU A 59 6.20 4.49 -2.03
C LEU A 59 6.40 3.36 -1.02
N ALA A 60 5.57 3.28 0.03
CA ALA A 60 5.62 2.20 1.01
C ALA A 60 5.37 0.83 0.36
N ALA A 61 4.38 0.74 -0.53
CA ALA A 61 4.08 -0.48 -1.27
C ALA A 61 5.25 -0.91 -2.18
N LEU A 62 5.86 0.01 -2.93
CA LEU A 62 7.01 -0.29 -3.78
C LEU A 62 8.24 -0.71 -2.97
N LYS A 63 8.51 -0.06 -1.83
CA LYS A 63 9.58 -0.47 -0.90
C LYS A 63 9.35 -1.91 -0.40
N GLY A 64 8.13 -2.22 -0.01
CA GLY A 64 7.77 -3.59 0.40
C GLY A 64 7.92 -4.61 -0.72
N ALA A 65 7.54 -4.27 -1.95
CA ALA A 65 7.76 -5.13 -3.12
C ALA A 65 9.25 -5.34 -3.42
N GLY A 66 10.08 -4.30 -3.27
CA GLY A 66 11.54 -4.40 -3.38
C GLY A 66 12.15 -5.30 -2.30
N ALA A 67 11.73 -5.13 -1.04
CA ALA A 67 12.15 -5.99 0.06
C ALA A 67 11.75 -7.46 -0.15
N ALA A 68 10.55 -7.70 -0.67
CA ALA A 68 10.10 -9.03 -1.06
C ALA A 68 11.00 -9.65 -2.15
N ALA A 69 11.37 -8.89 -3.18
CA ALA A 69 12.28 -9.35 -4.22
C ALA A 69 13.70 -9.64 -3.70
N ALA A 70 14.14 -8.91 -2.66
CA ALA A 70 15.38 -9.14 -1.95
C ALA A 70 15.29 -10.26 -0.89
N ASN A 71 14.14 -10.93 -0.75
CA ASN A 71 13.87 -11.94 0.27
C ASN A 71 13.99 -11.41 1.72
N GLU A 72 13.76 -10.11 1.91
CA GLU A 72 13.87 -9.42 3.20
C GLU A 72 12.52 -9.30 3.91
N LYS A 73 12.17 -10.32 4.69
CA LYS A 73 10.90 -10.35 5.44
C LYS A 73 10.69 -9.13 6.34
N ALA A 74 11.74 -8.67 7.02
CA ALA A 74 11.66 -7.49 7.90
C ALA A 74 11.26 -6.22 7.12
N GLY A 75 11.76 -6.05 5.89
CA GLY A 75 11.39 -4.94 5.02
C GLY A 75 9.94 -5.02 4.54
N VAL A 76 9.47 -6.24 4.23
CA VAL A 76 8.05 -6.49 3.89
C VAL A 76 7.14 -6.15 5.06
N ASP A 77 7.46 -6.61 6.27
CA ASP A 77 6.65 -6.38 7.46
C ASP A 77 6.62 -4.90 7.86
N ALA A 78 7.76 -4.18 7.72
CA ALA A 78 7.83 -2.74 7.91
C ALA A 78 6.92 -1.99 6.93
N ALA A 79 6.97 -2.34 5.64
CA ALA A 79 6.12 -1.74 4.61
C ALA A 79 4.62 -1.99 4.86
N LEU A 80 4.25 -3.21 5.29
CA LEU A 80 2.87 -3.54 5.67
C LEU A 80 2.39 -2.68 6.86
N GLY A 81 3.27 -2.41 7.83
CA GLY A 81 3.00 -1.50 8.95
C GLY A 81 2.74 -0.06 8.50
N GLU A 82 3.59 0.47 7.63
CA GLU A 82 3.44 1.81 7.05
C GLU A 82 2.14 1.94 6.24
N LEU A 83 1.87 0.97 5.37
CA LEU A 83 0.67 0.93 4.54
C LEU A 83 -0.61 0.98 5.37
N ARG A 84 -0.67 0.23 6.47
CA ARG A 84 -1.81 0.26 7.39
C ARG A 84 -2.01 1.64 7.99
N ARG A 85 -0.94 2.33 8.39
CA ARG A 85 -1.00 3.70 8.93
C ARG A 85 -1.54 4.67 7.89
N PHE A 86 -0.99 4.67 6.68
CA PHE A 86 -1.40 5.60 5.63
C PHE A 86 -2.83 5.35 5.16
N MET A 87 -3.27 4.10 5.06
CA MET A 87 -4.65 3.78 4.70
C MET A 87 -5.66 4.20 5.78
N ALA A 88 -5.27 4.16 7.06
CA ALA A 88 -6.11 4.68 8.15
C ALA A 88 -6.25 6.21 8.07
N VAL A 89 -5.13 6.92 7.86
CA VAL A 89 -5.12 8.39 7.68
C VAL A 89 -5.93 8.80 6.46
N GLY A 90 -5.72 8.15 5.31
CA GLY A 90 -6.44 8.48 4.08
C GLY A 90 -7.95 8.30 4.21
N HIS A 91 -8.41 7.24 4.87
CA HIS A 91 -9.83 7.05 5.13
C HIS A 91 -10.43 8.08 6.09
N ALA A 92 -9.70 8.49 7.13
CA ALA A 92 -10.18 9.51 8.06
C ALA A 92 -10.29 10.89 7.41
N SER A 93 -9.34 11.24 6.52
CA SER A 93 -9.24 12.57 5.93
C SER A 93 -10.09 12.78 4.68
N PHE A 94 -10.31 11.73 3.88
CA PHE A 94 -10.85 11.87 2.51
C PHE A 94 -12.13 11.07 2.23
N ARG A 95 -12.66 10.32 3.20
CA ARG A 95 -13.93 9.58 3.06
C ARG A 95 -15.15 10.40 3.47
#